data_AF-A0AAV6VM05-F1
#
_entry.id   AF-A0AAV6VM05-F1
#
_cell.length_a   1.000
_cell.length_b   1.000
_cell.length_c   1.000
_cell.angle_alpha   90.00
_cell.angle_beta   90.00
_cell.angle_gamma   90.00
#
_symmetry.space_group_name_H-M   'P 1'
#
loop_
_entity.id
_entity.type
_entity.pdbx_description
1 polymer ?
#
loop_
_entity_poly.entity_id
_entity_poly.type
_entity_poly.pdbx_seq_one_letter_code
_entity_poly.pdbx_strand_id
1 'polypeptide(L)'
;MASLKALKCGNLLKNSLNTYRNFGVCSVLMVNKAATDPIQKLFLDKLKDYTKKSSGGKLVDITPEKQREYDEQLLNLKKSYGADKGQDFTKFPTFNFVGEL
;
A
#
# COMPACT_ATOMS: atom_id res chain seq x y z
N MET A 1 -24.42 16.74 4.54
CA MET A 1 -23.45 17.72 4.00
C MET A 1 -22.14 17.52 4.73
N ALA A 2 -21.08 17.17 4.01
CA ALA A 2 -19.87 16.60 4.59
C ALA A 2 -19.08 17.60 5.46
N SER A 3 -18.71 17.11 6.64
CA SER A 3 -17.89 17.72 7.67
C SER A 3 -16.54 18.22 7.13
N LEU A 4 -16.31 19.53 7.23
CA LEU A 4 -15.01 20.16 7.01
C LEU A 4 -14.07 19.71 8.13
N LYS A 5 -13.17 18.76 7.86
CA LYS A 5 -12.12 18.36 8.81
C LYS A 5 -11.22 19.56 9.08
N ALA A 6 -11.35 20.12 10.29
CA ALA A 6 -10.46 21.12 10.83
C ALA A 6 -9.01 20.62 10.76
N LEU A 7 -8.20 21.30 9.94
CA LEU A 7 -6.76 21.11 9.90
C LEU A 7 -6.22 21.44 11.30
N LYS A 8 -5.67 20.43 12.00
CA LYS A 8 -4.96 20.62 13.28
C LYS A 8 -3.65 21.40 13.04
N CYS A 9 -3.75 22.70 12.78
CA CYS A 9 -2.65 23.64 12.84
C CYS A 9 -2.43 24.09 14.30
N GLY A 10 -2.24 23.12 15.20
CA GLY A 10 -2.17 23.38 16.64
C GLY A 10 -0.89 24.08 17.10
N ASN A 11 0.20 24.05 16.33
CA ASN A 11 1.48 24.63 16.76
C ASN A 11 2.24 25.42 15.68
N LEU A 12 1.69 25.59 14.47
CA LEU A 12 2.39 26.30 13.37
C LEU A 12 2.13 27.82 13.35
N LEU A 13 1.18 28.30 14.14
CA LEU A 13 0.73 29.70 14.10
C LEU A 13 1.47 30.62 15.09
N LYS A 14 2.38 30.08 15.92
CA LYS A 14 3.14 30.90 16.87
C LYS A 14 4.24 31.77 16.22
N ASN A 15 4.49 31.59 14.92
CA ASN A 15 5.49 32.37 14.16
C ASN A 15 4.87 33.22 13.03
N SER A 16 3.61 33.65 13.17
CA SER A 16 2.84 34.33 12.10
C SER A 16 3.42 35.68 11.62
N LEU A 17 4.20 36.39 12.46
CA LEU A 17 4.75 37.70 12.09
C LEU A 17 5.92 37.60 11.09
N ASN A 18 6.75 36.55 11.20
CA ASN A 18 7.94 36.38 10.36
C ASN A 18 7.59 36.01 8.92
N THR A 19 6.49 35.26 8.74
CA THR A 19 6.05 34.77 7.43
C THR A 19 5.35 35.86 6.60
N TYR A 20 4.66 36.80 7.26
CA TYR A 20 4.01 37.94 6.60
C TYR A 20 5.00 39.06 6.21
N ARG A 21 6.12 39.20 6.92
CA ARG A 21 7.13 40.25 6.68
C ARG A 21 8.32 39.78 5.84
N ASN A 22 8.60 38.48 5.80
CA ASN A 22 9.65 37.89 4.95
C ASN A 22 9.03 37.14 3.76
N PHE A 23 8.44 37.89 2.82
CA PHE A 23 7.79 37.33 1.63
C PHE A 23 8.75 36.44 0.80
N GLY A 24 10.05 36.76 0.81
CA GLY A 24 11.09 35.97 0.13
C GLY A 24 11.39 34.61 0.78
N VAL A 25 11.29 34.48 2.11
CA VAL A 25 11.40 33.17 2.78
C VAL A 25 10.10 32.38 2.61
N CYS A 26 8.98 33.08 2.56
CA CYS A 26 7.67 32.49 2.33
C CYS A 26 7.54 31.89 0.93
N SER A 27 8.21 32.45 -0.09
CA SER A 27 8.13 31.95 -1.48
C SER A 27 8.69 30.53 -1.63
N VAL A 28 9.82 30.21 -0.97
CA VAL A 28 10.41 28.87 -0.99
C VAL A 28 9.48 27.83 -0.33
N LEU A 29 8.77 28.21 0.74
CA LEU A 29 7.81 27.34 1.43
C LEU A 29 6.49 27.14 0.67
N MET A 30 6.15 28.06 -0.24
CA MET A 30 4.98 27.97 -1.12
C MET A 30 5.31 27.24 -2.43
N VAL A 31 6.50 27.46 -2.99
CA VAL A 31 7.00 26.76 -4.19
C VAL A 31 7.16 25.27 -3.93
N ASN A 32 7.64 24.85 -2.75
CA ASN A 32 7.74 23.42 -2.41
C ASN A 32 6.38 22.71 -2.23
N LYS A 33 5.25 23.44 -2.21
CA LYS A 33 3.91 22.81 -2.17
C LYS A 33 3.36 22.46 -3.55
N ALA A 34 3.87 23.09 -4.60
CA ALA A 34 3.43 22.85 -5.97
C ALA A 34 4.62 22.33 -6.75
N ALA A 35 4.59 21.06 -7.15
CA ALA A 35 5.57 20.51 -8.09
C ALA A 35 5.55 21.38 -9.36
N THR A 36 6.63 22.16 -9.53
CA THR A 36 6.78 23.15 -10.61
C THR A 36 6.88 22.48 -11.98
N ASP A 37 7.36 21.23 -12.01
CA ASP A 37 7.44 20.40 -13.19
C ASP A 37 6.29 19.36 -13.22
N PRO A 38 5.50 19.30 -14.31
CA PRO A 38 4.51 18.26 -14.54
C PRO A 38 4.98 16.83 -14.24
N ILE A 39 6.25 16.49 -14.50
CA ILE A 39 6.76 15.13 -14.22
C ILE A 39 6.89 14.84 -12.73
N GLN A 40 7.29 15.83 -11.94
CA GLN A 40 7.41 15.71 -10.49
C GLN A 40 6.03 15.61 -9.85
N LYS A 41 5.05 16.34 -10.39
CA LYS A 41 3.65 16.20 -9.99
C LYS A 41 3.13 14.79 -10.24
N LEU A 42 3.40 14.22 -11.42
CA LEU A 42 2.99 12.86 -11.75
C LEU A 42 3.60 11.84 -10.79
N PHE A 43 4.88 11.99 -10.44
CA PHE A 43 5.54 11.12 -9.46
C PHE A 43 4.85 11.17 -8.09
N LEU A 44 4.58 12.36 -7.57
CA LEU A 44 3.88 12.54 -6.30
C LEU A 44 2.46 11.97 -6.34
N ASP A 45 1.75 12.13 -7.45
CA ASP A 45 0.41 11.59 -7.62
C ASP A 45 0.43 10.06 -7.62
N LYS A 46 1.39 9.42 -8.31
CA LYS A 46 1.59 7.96 -8.26
C LYS A 46 1.98 7.46 -6.87
N LEU A 47 2.81 8.22 -6.14
CA LEU A 47 3.18 7.85 -4.77
C LEU A 47 1.95 7.83 -3.86
N LYS A 48 1.11 8.88 -3.92
CA LYS A 48 -0.14 8.96 -3.14
C LYS A 48 -1.10 7.84 -3.50
N ASP A 49 -1.24 7.54 -4.79
CA ASP A 49 -2.13 6.47 -5.25
C ASP A 49 -1.64 5.09 -4.81
N TYR A 50 -0.33 4.83 -4.90
CA TYR A 50 0.27 3.62 -4.34
C TYR A 50 0.02 3.51 -2.84
N THR A 51 0.24 4.59 -2.07
CA THR A 51 0.07 4.58 -0.61
C THR A 51 -1.37 4.22 -0.20
N LYS A 52 -2.37 4.65 -0.98
CA LYS A 52 -3.78 4.27 -0.76
C LYS A 52 -4.06 2.81 -1.12
N LYS A 53 -3.43 2.31 -2.19
CA LYS A 53 -3.61 0.94 -2.69
C LYS A 53 -2.81 -0.10 -1.88
N SER A 54 -1.68 0.28 -1.29
CA SER A 54 -0.81 -0.62 -0.53
C SER A 54 -1.35 -0.97 0.85
N SER A 55 -2.26 -0.15 1.40
CA SER A 55 -2.90 -0.45 2.69
C SER A 55 -3.97 -1.51 2.51
N GLY A 56 -3.74 -2.72 3.04
CA GLY A 56 -4.83 -3.70 3.15
C GLY A 56 -4.46 -5.16 3.18
N GLY A 57 -3.21 -5.57 2.85
CA GLY A 57 -2.77 -6.98 2.88
C GLY A 57 -3.55 -7.93 1.95
N LYS A 58 -4.56 -7.43 1.26
CA LYS A 58 -5.42 -8.12 0.31
C LYS A 58 -5.07 -7.63 -1.10
N LEU A 59 -5.45 -8.43 -2.09
CA LEU A 59 -5.29 -8.05 -3.48
C LEU A 59 -5.99 -6.70 -3.73
N VAL A 60 -5.29 -5.80 -4.42
CA VAL A 60 -5.82 -4.47 -4.75
C VAL A 60 -6.91 -4.65 -5.80
N ASP A 61 -8.05 -3.96 -5.61
CA ASP A 61 -9.17 -3.95 -6.58
C ASP A 61 -9.70 -5.37 -6.93
N ILE A 62 -10.07 -6.17 -5.93
CA ILE A 62 -10.65 -7.52 -6.15
C ILE A 62 -11.99 -7.41 -6.88
N THR A 63 -12.02 -7.81 -8.13
CA THR A 63 -13.27 -8.17 -8.83
C THR A 63 -13.62 -9.64 -8.54
N PRO A 64 -14.90 -10.02 -8.52
CA PRO A 64 -15.30 -11.40 -8.25
C PRO A 64 -14.70 -12.40 -9.25
N GLU A 65 -14.45 -11.99 -10.49
CA GLU A 65 -13.77 -12.80 -11.50
C GLU A 65 -12.32 -13.09 -11.13
N LYS A 66 -11.60 -12.09 -10.60
CA LYS A 66 -10.19 -12.24 -10.19
C LYS A 66 -10.04 -13.09 -8.94
N GLN A 67 -10.99 -13.00 -8.02
CA GLN A 67 -11.03 -13.90 -6.86
C GLN A 67 -11.23 -15.35 -7.31
N ARG A 68 -12.16 -15.60 -8.25
CA ARG A 68 -12.39 -16.94 -8.80
C ARG A 68 -11.14 -17.49 -9.50
N GLU A 69 -10.50 -16.68 -10.34
CA GLU A 69 -9.26 -17.07 -11.02
C GLU A 69 -8.14 -17.41 -10.01
N TYR A 70 -8.02 -16.63 -8.94
CA TYR A 70 -7.07 -16.89 -7.86
C TYR A 70 -7.36 -18.22 -7.15
N ASP A 71 -8.63 -18.50 -6.82
CA ASP A 71 -9.04 -19.74 -6.15
C ASP A 71 -8.86 -20.97 -7.05
N GLU A 72 -9.11 -20.83 -8.35
CA GLU A 72 -8.86 -21.87 -9.37
C GLU A 72 -7.37 -22.19 -9.49
N GLN A 73 -6.50 -21.17 -9.53
CA GLN A 73 -5.04 -21.35 -9.53
C GLN A 73 -4.56 -22.01 -8.24
N LEU A 74 -5.09 -21.59 -7.10
CA LEU A 74 -4.77 -22.17 -5.80
C LEU A 74 -5.17 -23.65 -5.74
N LEU A 75 -6.34 -24.02 -6.29
CA LEU A 75 -6.79 -25.41 -6.38
C LEU A 75 -5.89 -26.26 -7.28
N ASN A 76 -5.46 -25.72 -8.43
CA ASN A 76 -4.54 -26.43 -9.30
C ASN A 76 -3.19 -26.68 -8.62
N LEU A 77 -2.65 -25.67 -7.93
CA LEU A 77 -1.42 -25.82 -7.14
C LEU A 77 -1.58 -26.88 -6.04
N LYS A 78 -2.72 -26.87 -5.33
CA LYS A 78 -3.00 -27.88 -4.31
C LYS A 78 -3.00 -29.31 -4.88
N LYS A 79 -3.57 -29.51 -6.07
CA LYS A 79 -3.53 -30.79 -6.80
C LYS A 79 -2.11 -31.18 -7.18
N SER A 80 -1.35 -30.28 -7.80
CA SER A 80 0.02 -30.57 -8.27
C SER A 80 0.98 -30.94 -7.13
N TYR A 81 0.83 -30.30 -5.97
CA TYR A 81 1.72 -30.54 -4.81
C TYR A 81 1.13 -31.50 -3.77
N GLY A 82 0.01 -32.18 -4.08
CA GLY A 82 -0.59 -33.20 -3.21
C GLY A 82 -1.27 -32.65 -1.94
N ALA A 83 -1.56 -31.35 -1.92
CA ALA A 83 -2.19 -30.64 -0.81
C ALA A 83 -3.66 -30.99 -0.57
N ASP A 84 -4.32 -31.63 -1.54
CA ASP A 84 -5.71 -32.06 -1.42
C ASP A 84 -5.93 -33.12 -0.34
N LYS A 85 -4.85 -33.76 0.14
CA LYS A 85 -4.90 -34.82 1.17
C LYS A 85 -5.00 -34.27 2.60
N GLY A 86 -5.26 -32.97 2.77
CA GLY A 86 -5.40 -32.33 4.09
C GLY A 86 -4.09 -32.24 4.87
N GLN A 87 -2.93 -32.33 4.20
CA GLN A 87 -1.63 -32.13 4.82
C GLN A 87 -1.37 -30.65 5.07
N ASP A 88 -0.92 -30.33 6.28
CA ASP A 88 -0.56 -28.98 6.69
C ASP A 88 0.85 -28.63 6.19
N PHE A 89 0.94 -27.80 5.16
CA PHE A 89 2.20 -27.36 4.54
C PHE A 89 3.03 -26.45 5.44
N THR A 90 2.49 -26.01 6.57
CA THR A 90 3.29 -25.27 7.57
C THR A 90 4.15 -26.22 8.40
N LYS A 91 3.85 -27.53 8.38
CA LYS A 91 4.59 -28.56 9.11
C LYS A 91 5.50 -29.33 8.16
N PHE A 92 6.70 -29.60 8.64
CA PHE A 92 7.68 -30.40 7.92
C PHE A 92 7.20 -31.87 7.79
N PRO A 93 7.40 -32.54 6.64
CA PRO A 93 6.98 -33.92 6.45
C PRO A 93 7.75 -34.88 7.34
N THR A 94 7.07 -35.94 7.80
CA THR A 94 7.72 -37.06 8.47
C THR A 94 8.18 -38.07 7.42
N PHE A 95 9.48 -38.36 7.40
CA PHE A 95 10.05 -39.36 6.49
C PHE A 95 10.03 -40.74 7.15
N ASN A 96 9.32 -41.69 6.52
CA ASN A 96 9.41 -43.10 6.87
C ASN A 96 10.27 -43.80 5.82
N PHE A 97 11.49 -44.15 6.18
CA PHE A 97 12.38 -44.91 5.32
C PHE A 97 12.06 -46.39 5.48
N VAL A 98 11.60 -47.04 4.41
CA VAL A 98 11.48 -48.50 4.38
C VAL A 98 12.87 -49.04 4.06
N GLY A 99 13.51 -49.67 5.04
CA GLY A 99 14.81 -50.30 4.83
C GLY A 99 14.65 -51.55 3.97
N GLU A 100 15.21 -51.51 2.77
CA GLU A 100 15.53 -52.73 2.02
C GLU A 100 16.92 -53.20 2.50
N LEU A 101 16.93 -54.30 3.26
CA LEU A 101 18.05 -55.22 3.41
C LEU A 101 17.73 -56.48 2.61
#